data_AF-A0A5C3NUX1-F1
#
_entry.id   AF-A0A5C3NUX1-F1
#
_cell.length_a   1.000
_cell.length_b   1.000
_cell.length_c   1.000
_cell.angle_alpha   90.00
_cell.angle_beta   90.00
_cell.angle_gamma   90.00
#
_symmetry.space_group_name_H-M   'P 1'
#
loop_
_entity.id
_entity.type
_entity.pdbx_description
1 polymer ?
#
loop_
_entity_poly.entity_id
_entity_poly.type
_entity_poly.pdbx_seq_one_letter_code
_entity_poly.pdbx_strand_id
1 'polypeptide(L)'
;IMKRVGVERFCAVCSDNAGNTKKARALLKQLTPSVLDIGDCCHHLQNTAKDLTRLPEFKEVIGQLRKIITYFRKSTLANTELSALRAEDGVARGLESIGKTRFATVYWSSESIRQCLPQLRRIVGSGKFAIKFEQALTCYTSILAPLARAIKALEATNTTASDVLVFWLALASHLDHLLSQPEDVTGISPTLGRKVRGIVNARYKAFIDEAPNDIYFGAFYLNPRELSVLRSLTCY
;
A
#
# COMPACT_ATOMS: atom_id res chain seq x y z
N ILE A 1 -9.65 -5.10 -31.59
CA ILE A 1 -8.96 -3.78 -31.54
C ILE A 1 -7.61 -3.84 -32.24
N MET A 2 -6.65 -4.66 -31.77
CA MET A 2 -5.31 -4.76 -32.39
C MET A 2 -5.34 -5.01 -33.90
N LYS A 3 -6.13 -5.98 -34.38
CA LYS A 3 -6.31 -6.23 -35.83
C LYS A 3 -6.80 -5.02 -36.63
N ARG A 4 -7.61 -4.15 -36.02
CA ARG A 4 -8.18 -2.95 -36.67
C ARG A 4 -7.18 -1.80 -36.72
N VAL A 5 -6.32 -1.69 -35.69
CA VAL A 5 -5.37 -0.58 -35.54
C VAL A 5 -3.99 -0.91 -36.15
N GLY A 6 -3.65 -2.19 -36.24
CA GLY A 6 -2.30 -2.67 -36.56
C GLY A 6 -1.62 -3.17 -35.29
N VAL A 7 -1.19 -4.44 -35.28
CA VAL A 7 -0.62 -5.08 -34.08
C VAL A 7 0.76 -4.53 -33.73
N GLU A 8 1.50 -4.09 -34.75
CA GLU A 8 2.79 -3.42 -34.67
C GLU A 8 2.75 -2.08 -33.92
N ARG A 9 1.56 -1.53 -33.71
CA ARG A 9 1.36 -0.27 -32.96
C ARG A 9 1.21 -0.47 -31.46
N PHE A 10 1.30 -1.71 -30.97
CA PHE A 10 1.16 -2.03 -29.55
C PHE A 10 2.47 -2.57 -28.99
N CYS A 11 2.95 -1.97 -27.91
CA CYS A 11 4.16 -2.42 -27.21
C CYS A 11 3.85 -3.39 -26.05
N ALA A 12 2.69 -3.25 -25.41
CA ALA A 12 2.35 -4.00 -24.21
C ALA A 12 0.84 -4.14 -24.01
N VAL A 13 0.46 -5.16 -23.23
CA VAL A 13 -0.87 -5.30 -22.63
C VAL A 13 -0.70 -5.31 -21.11
N CYS A 14 -1.51 -4.51 -20.42
CA CYS A 14 -1.53 -4.45 -18.96
C CYS A 14 -2.93 -4.72 -18.43
N SER A 15 -3.05 -5.57 -17.42
CA SER A 15 -4.30 -5.73 -16.68
C SER A 15 -4.05 -6.31 -15.28
N ASP A 16 -5.10 -6.35 -14.46
CA ASP A 16 -5.06 -6.99 -13.14
C ASP A 16 -4.67 -8.47 -13.20
N ASN A 17 -4.37 -9.06 -12.05
CA ASN A 17 -3.95 -10.46 -11.94
C ASN A 17 -5.12 -11.43 -11.68
N ALA A 18 -6.35 -11.08 -12.09
CA ALA A 18 -7.45 -12.04 -12.07
C ALA A 18 -7.14 -13.22 -13.01
N GLY A 19 -7.61 -14.42 -12.69
CA GLY A 19 -7.24 -15.64 -13.43
C GLY A 19 -7.55 -15.55 -14.94
N ASN A 20 -8.71 -15.00 -15.30
CA ASN A 20 -9.11 -14.85 -16.69
C ASN A 20 -8.28 -13.80 -17.44
N THR A 21 -7.96 -12.68 -16.79
CA THR A 21 -7.20 -11.58 -17.41
C THR A 21 -5.73 -11.96 -17.57
N LYS A 22 -5.11 -12.59 -16.55
CA LYS A 22 -3.76 -13.17 -16.65
C LYS A 22 -3.67 -14.20 -17.79
N LYS A 23 -4.65 -15.12 -17.88
CA LYS A 23 -4.69 -16.12 -18.98
C LYS A 23 -4.85 -15.46 -20.34
N ALA A 24 -5.68 -14.43 -20.45
CA ALA A 24 -5.88 -13.69 -21.70
C ALA A 24 -4.60 -12.98 -22.15
N ARG A 25 -3.84 -12.34 -21.25
CA ARG A 25 -2.53 -11.72 -21.59
C ARG A 25 -1.51 -12.76 -22.04
N ALA A 26 -1.43 -13.89 -21.34
CA ALA A 26 -0.54 -14.99 -21.72
C ALA A 26 -0.86 -15.57 -23.11
N LEU A 27 -2.15 -15.78 -23.42
CA LEU A 27 -2.58 -16.20 -24.75
C LEU A 27 -2.29 -15.13 -25.82
N LEU A 28 -2.47 -13.86 -25.49
CA LEU A 28 -2.17 -12.77 -26.42
C LEU A 28 -0.67 -12.67 -26.72
N LYS A 29 0.20 -12.90 -25.73
CA LYS A 29 1.65 -12.99 -25.91
C LYS A 29 2.04 -14.12 -26.86
N GLN A 30 1.37 -15.27 -26.78
CA GLN A 30 1.61 -16.39 -27.70
C GLN A 30 1.19 -16.05 -29.14
N LEU A 31 0.07 -15.36 -29.31
CA LEU A 31 -0.42 -14.93 -30.63
C LEU A 31 0.40 -13.77 -31.22
N THR A 32 0.93 -12.91 -30.35
CA THR A 32 1.67 -11.70 -30.72
C THR A 32 2.95 -11.60 -29.87
N PRO A 33 4.04 -12.29 -30.25
CA PRO A 33 5.27 -12.33 -29.45
C PRO A 33 5.93 -10.97 -29.23
N SER A 34 5.67 -9.96 -30.06
CA SER A 34 6.23 -8.62 -29.91
C SER A 34 5.60 -7.80 -28.77
N VAL A 35 4.39 -8.15 -28.33
CA VAL A 35 3.69 -7.42 -27.26
C VAL A 35 4.19 -7.92 -25.89
N LEU A 36 4.46 -7.01 -24.96
CA LEU A 36 4.84 -7.34 -23.59
C LEU A 36 3.61 -7.67 -22.73
N ASP A 37 3.73 -8.69 -21.88
CA ASP A 37 2.72 -9.03 -20.87
C ASP A 37 3.10 -8.34 -19.55
N ILE A 38 2.29 -7.37 -19.13
CA ILE A 38 2.53 -6.57 -17.92
C ILE A 38 1.38 -6.79 -16.94
N GLY A 39 1.71 -7.09 -15.68
CA GLY A 39 0.73 -7.12 -14.60
C GLY A 39 0.49 -5.72 -14.02
N ASP A 40 -0.74 -5.44 -13.59
CA ASP A 40 -1.05 -4.20 -12.87
C ASP A 40 -0.37 -4.20 -11.48
N CYS A 41 0.68 -3.38 -11.35
CA CYS A 41 1.47 -3.25 -10.12
C CYS A 41 0.70 -2.62 -8.97
N CYS A 42 -0.13 -1.61 -9.25
CA CYS A 42 -0.96 -0.95 -8.24
C CYS A 42 -1.98 -1.94 -7.67
N HIS A 43 -2.65 -2.70 -8.54
CA HIS A 43 -3.56 -3.75 -8.11
C HIS A 43 -2.85 -4.84 -7.30
N HIS A 44 -1.62 -5.21 -7.67
CA HIS A 44 -0.86 -6.21 -6.94
C HIS A 44 -0.42 -5.74 -5.54
N LEU A 45 0.00 -4.48 -5.41
CA LEU A 45 0.26 -3.88 -4.09
C LEU A 45 -1.01 -3.72 -3.26
N GLN A 46 -2.15 -3.40 -3.87
CA GLN A 46 -3.45 -3.39 -3.18
C GLN A 46 -3.80 -4.78 -2.62
N ASN A 47 -3.52 -5.85 -3.37
CA ASN A 47 -3.68 -7.22 -2.89
C ASN A 47 -2.70 -7.59 -1.76
N THR A 48 -1.48 -7.04 -1.79
CA THR A 48 -0.52 -7.19 -0.69
C THR A 48 -1.07 -6.52 0.59
N ALA A 49 -1.56 -5.28 0.49
CA ALA A 49 -2.19 -4.57 1.60
C ALA A 49 -3.43 -5.29 2.13
N LYS A 50 -4.22 -5.91 1.24
CA LYS A 50 -5.37 -6.74 1.58
C LYS A 50 -4.98 -7.94 2.43
N ASP A 51 -3.95 -8.67 2.04
CA ASP A 51 -3.51 -9.86 2.78
C ASP A 51 -2.96 -9.48 4.16
N LEU A 52 -2.17 -8.41 4.24
CA LEU A 52 -1.71 -7.86 5.53
C LEU A 52 -2.90 -7.47 6.41
N THR A 53 -3.88 -6.74 5.87
CA THR A 53 -5.08 -6.30 6.59
C THR A 53 -5.96 -7.47 7.07
N ARG A 54 -5.81 -8.67 6.49
CA ARG A 54 -6.53 -9.88 6.90
C ARG A 54 -5.86 -10.64 8.04
N LEU A 55 -4.67 -10.23 8.47
CA LEU A 55 -4.01 -10.84 9.62
C LEU A 55 -4.90 -10.71 10.87
N PRO A 56 -5.09 -11.81 11.64
CA PRO A 56 -5.93 -11.80 12.85
C PRO A 56 -5.57 -10.71 13.85
N GLU A 57 -4.27 -10.39 13.97
CA GLU A 57 -3.71 -9.37 14.84
C GLU A 57 -4.31 -7.98 14.58
N PHE A 58 -4.73 -7.69 13.35
CA PHE A 58 -5.30 -6.40 13.00
C PHE A 58 -6.83 -6.34 13.08
N LYS A 59 -7.50 -7.48 13.35
CA LYS A 59 -8.97 -7.55 13.36
C LYS A 59 -9.59 -6.57 14.36
N GLU A 60 -9.02 -6.47 15.55
CA GLU A 60 -9.53 -5.60 16.61
C GLU A 60 -9.36 -4.12 16.25
N VAL A 61 -8.15 -3.69 15.88
CA VAL A 61 -7.87 -2.29 15.54
C VAL A 61 -8.69 -1.83 14.34
N ILE A 62 -8.86 -2.66 13.30
CA ILE A 62 -9.72 -2.36 12.15
C ILE A 62 -11.20 -2.29 12.57
N GLY A 63 -11.62 -3.16 13.49
CA GLY A 63 -12.99 -3.14 14.04
C GLY A 63 -13.28 -1.84 14.78
N GLN A 64 -12.36 -1.40 15.64
CA GLN A 64 -12.49 -0.14 16.38
C GLN A 64 -12.43 1.08 15.44
N LEU A 65 -11.50 1.07 14.47
CA LEU A 65 -11.40 2.09 13.41
C LEU A 65 -12.75 2.30 12.70
N ARG A 66 -13.40 1.21 12.26
CA ARG A 66 -14.71 1.27 11.59
C ARG A 66 -15.81 1.84 12.47
N LYS A 67 -15.81 1.51 13.77
CA LYS A 67 -16.78 2.04 14.74
C LYS A 67 -16.62 3.55 14.91
N ILE A 68 -15.38 4.03 15.08
CA ILE A 68 -15.08 5.46 15.22
C ILE A 68 -15.55 6.22 13.98
N ILE A 69 -15.14 5.80 12.78
CA ILE A 69 -15.56 6.46 11.52
C ILE A 69 -17.09 6.46 11.40
N THR A 70 -17.74 5.35 11.73
CA THR A 70 -19.20 5.24 11.64
C THR A 70 -19.90 6.16 12.62
N TYR A 71 -19.38 6.30 13.85
CA TYR A 71 -19.92 7.21 14.85
C TYR A 71 -19.87 8.67 14.38
N PHE A 72 -18.69 9.16 14.00
CA PHE A 72 -18.53 10.54 13.52
C PHE A 72 -19.28 10.80 12.22
N ARG A 73 -19.42 9.80 11.33
CA ARG A 73 -20.26 9.96 10.14
C ARG A 73 -21.75 10.11 10.46
N LYS A 74 -22.23 9.47 11.53
CA LYS A 74 -23.66 9.48 11.90
C LYS A 74 -24.04 10.63 12.84
N SER A 75 -23.09 11.11 13.64
CA SER A 75 -23.32 12.18 14.61
C SER A 75 -22.94 13.53 14.02
N THR A 76 -23.93 14.29 13.56
CA THR A 76 -23.72 15.66 13.06
C THR A 76 -23.04 16.52 14.12
N LEU A 77 -23.47 16.42 15.38
CA LEU A 77 -22.88 17.17 16.49
C LEU A 77 -21.39 16.86 16.65
N ALA A 78 -21.03 15.58 16.80
CA ALA A 78 -19.64 15.19 17.01
C ALA A 78 -18.75 15.50 15.78
N ASN A 79 -19.30 15.44 14.56
CA ASN A 79 -18.57 15.79 13.35
C ASN A 79 -18.31 17.30 13.24
N THR A 80 -19.29 18.13 13.59
CA THR A 80 -19.14 19.59 13.63
C THR A 80 -18.12 19.98 14.70
N GLU A 81 -18.20 19.38 15.89
CA GLU A 81 -17.24 19.60 16.97
C GLU A 81 -15.82 19.20 16.54
N LEU A 82 -15.64 18.01 15.95
CA LEU A 82 -14.34 17.58 15.42
C LEU A 82 -13.81 18.53 14.35
N SER A 83 -14.66 19.08 13.51
CA SER A 83 -14.25 20.04 12.48
C SER A 83 -13.78 21.37 13.08
N ALA A 84 -14.44 21.85 14.13
CA ALA A 84 -14.01 23.03 14.87
C ALA A 84 -12.66 22.82 15.56
N LEU A 85 -12.51 21.71 16.30
CA LEU A 85 -11.26 21.38 16.99
C LEU A 85 -10.08 21.21 16.02
N ARG A 86 -10.32 20.61 14.86
CA ARG A 86 -9.30 20.48 13.82
C ARG A 86 -8.89 21.82 13.23
N ALA A 87 -9.84 22.76 13.07
CA ALA A 87 -9.55 24.10 12.59
C ALA A 87 -8.71 24.89 13.61
N GLU A 88 -9.02 24.77 14.90
CA GLU A 88 -8.22 25.33 16.00
C GLU A 88 -6.78 24.82 15.97
N ASP A 89 -6.60 23.51 15.79
CA ASP A 89 -5.28 22.86 15.85
C ASP A 89 -4.54 22.83 14.50
N GLY A 90 -5.07 23.48 13.45
CA GLY A 90 -4.45 23.53 12.12
C GLY A 90 -4.43 22.20 11.36
N VAL A 91 -5.28 21.23 11.72
CA VAL A 91 -5.35 19.89 11.11
C VAL A 91 -6.26 19.92 9.87
N ALA A 92 -5.64 20.12 8.71
CA ALA A 92 -6.34 20.30 7.44
C ALA A 92 -7.25 19.11 7.03
N ARG A 93 -6.87 17.86 7.31
CA ARG A 93 -7.62 16.66 6.88
C ARG A 93 -8.48 16.05 7.98
N GLY A 94 -9.68 15.63 7.61
CA GLY A 94 -10.64 14.98 8.51
C GLY A 94 -10.62 13.48 8.38
N LEU A 95 -11.55 12.81 9.06
CA LEU A 95 -11.66 11.36 9.02
C LEU A 95 -11.98 10.88 7.60
N GLU A 96 -11.13 10.00 7.07
CA GLU A 96 -11.29 9.42 5.74
C GLU A 96 -12.06 8.10 5.82
N SER A 97 -13.03 7.90 4.92
CA SER A 97 -13.81 6.67 4.87
C SER A 97 -13.03 5.51 4.24
N ILE A 98 -13.25 4.30 4.75
CA ILE A 98 -12.65 3.09 4.17
C ILE A 98 -13.38 2.75 2.87
N GLY A 99 -12.64 2.72 1.76
CA GLY A 99 -13.14 2.28 0.46
C GLY A 99 -13.40 0.77 0.42
N LYS A 100 -14.48 0.36 -0.27
CA LYS A 100 -14.87 -1.06 -0.38
C LYS A 100 -13.90 -1.88 -1.24
N THR A 101 -13.25 -1.25 -2.24
CA THR A 101 -12.46 -1.93 -3.28
C THR A 101 -10.96 -1.64 -3.24
N ARG A 102 -10.54 -0.52 -2.64
CA ARG A 102 -9.13 -0.13 -2.51
C ARG A 102 -8.64 -0.46 -1.11
N PHE A 103 -8.05 -1.64 -0.91
CA PHE A 103 -7.67 -2.14 0.41
C PHE A 103 -6.65 -1.25 1.14
N ALA A 104 -5.81 -0.50 0.41
CA ALA A 104 -4.92 0.51 0.98
C ALA A 104 -5.65 1.74 1.54
N THR A 105 -6.95 1.94 1.28
CA THR A 105 -7.73 3.01 1.93
C THR A 105 -7.90 2.81 3.42
N VAL A 106 -7.76 1.58 3.91
CA VAL A 106 -7.74 1.34 5.36
C VAL A 106 -6.57 2.07 6.01
N TYR A 107 -5.40 2.15 5.33
CA TYR A 107 -4.28 2.98 5.80
C TYR A 107 -4.65 4.47 5.87
N TRP A 108 -5.21 5.05 4.81
CA TRP A 108 -5.56 6.47 4.80
C TRP A 108 -6.62 6.82 5.86
N SER A 109 -7.61 5.94 6.05
CA SER A 109 -8.55 6.02 7.16
C SER A 109 -7.88 5.94 8.52
N SER A 110 -6.98 4.98 8.73
CA SER A 110 -6.21 4.85 9.98
C SER A 110 -5.35 6.06 10.26
N GLU A 111 -4.66 6.57 9.25
CA GLU A 111 -3.80 7.75 9.35
C GLU A 111 -4.61 9.01 9.67
N SER A 112 -5.80 9.16 9.08
CA SER A 112 -6.69 10.27 9.40
C SER A 112 -7.17 10.26 10.85
N ILE A 113 -7.44 9.08 11.42
CA ILE A 113 -7.76 8.94 12.85
C ILE A 113 -6.53 9.25 13.69
N ARG A 114 -5.36 8.72 13.32
CA ARG A 114 -4.09 8.94 14.03
C ARG A 114 -3.77 10.44 14.14
N GLN A 115 -3.96 11.19 13.06
CA GLN A 115 -3.77 12.65 13.02
C GLN A 115 -4.81 13.40 13.86
N CYS A 116 -6.03 12.87 13.97
CA CYS A 116 -7.10 13.47 14.77
C CYS A 116 -7.15 12.98 16.23
N LEU A 117 -6.22 12.13 16.69
CA LEU A 117 -6.25 11.57 18.05
C LEU A 117 -6.35 12.64 19.16
N PRO A 118 -5.60 13.76 19.11
CA PRO A 118 -5.73 14.80 20.14
C PRO A 118 -7.15 15.37 20.25
N GLN A 119 -7.80 15.61 19.12
CA GLN A 119 -9.16 16.16 19.06
C GLN A 119 -10.19 15.10 19.47
N LEU A 120 -10.01 13.86 19.03
CA LEU A 120 -10.87 12.74 19.43
C LEU A 120 -10.86 12.51 20.94
N ARG A 121 -9.70 12.67 21.59
CA ARG A 121 -9.58 12.61 23.07
C ARG A 121 -10.33 13.75 23.76
N ARG A 122 -10.38 14.96 23.18
CA ARG A 122 -11.15 16.09 23.71
C ARG A 122 -12.66 15.81 23.66
N ILE A 123 -13.15 15.29 22.53
CA ILE A 123 -14.59 15.04 22.29
C ILE A 123 -15.14 13.89 23.14
N VAL A 124 -14.38 12.79 23.28
CA VAL A 124 -14.81 11.63 24.08
C VAL A 124 -14.72 11.91 25.60
N GLY A 125 -14.19 13.08 25.99
CA GLY A 125 -13.82 13.41 27.35
C GLY A 125 -12.61 12.58 27.81
N SER A 126 -12.16 12.76 29.05
CA SER A 126 -11.08 11.98 29.70
C SER A 126 -11.32 10.45 29.72
N GLY A 127 -12.41 9.97 29.14
CA GLY A 127 -12.71 8.58 28.87
C GLY A 127 -11.71 7.96 27.91
N LYS A 128 -10.66 7.36 28.48
CA LYS A 128 -9.82 6.28 27.95
C LYS A 128 -9.99 6.05 26.44
N PHE A 129 -9.55 6.99 25.60
CA PHE A 129 -9.12 6.61 24.26
C PHE A 129 -7.96 5.65 24.51
N ALA A 130 -8.23 4.36 24.35
CA ALA A 130 -7.41 3.35 24.98
C ALA A 130 -6.00 3.46 24.42
N ILE A 131 -4.99 3.68 25.28
CA ILE A 131 -3.58 3.69 24.89
C ILE A 131 -3.25 2.47 24.02
N LYS A 132 -3.86 1.32 24.34
CA LYS A 132 -3.81 0.08 23.55
C LYS A 132 -4.29 0.24 22.10
N PHE A 133 -5.38 0.96 21.86
CA PHE A 133 -5.87 1.24 20.49
C PHE A 133 -4.86 2.10 19.72
N GLU A 134 -4.31 3.13 20.34
CA GLU A 134 -3.36 4.03 19.67
C GLU A 134 -2.05 3.34 19.34
N GLN A 135 -1.54 2.50 20.25
CA GLN A 135 -0.38 1.65 20.00
C GLN A 135 -0.66 0.68 18.85
N ALA A 136 -1.80 -0.01 18.87
CA ALA A 136 -2.20 -0.92 17.80
C ALA A 136 -2.40 -0.19 16.46
N LEU A 137 -2.95 1.02 16.47
CA LEU A 137 -3.14 1.87 15.29
C LEU A 137 -1.80 2.33 14.72
N THR A 138 -0.84 2.67 15.58
CA THR A 138 0.52 3.06 15.19
C THR A 138 1.28 1.89 14.58
N CYS A 139 1.22 0.71 15.20
CA CYS A 139 1.77 -0.53 14.66
C CYS A 139 1.16 -0.85 13.26
N TYR A 140 -0.17 -0.83 13.16
CA TYR A 140 -0.88 -1.08 11.91
C TYR A 140 -0.53 -0.09 10.79
N THR A 141 -0.51 1.22 11.11
CA THR A 141 -0.19 2.26 10.13
C THR A 141 1.27 2.22 9.70
N SER A 142 2.20 1.90 10.59
CA SER A 142 3.62 1.78 10.26
C SER A 142 3.89 0.65 9.24
N ILE A 143 3.20 -0.48 9.39
CA ILE A 143 3.32 -1.62 8.46
C ILE A 143 2.72 -1.30 7.09
N LEU A 144 1.57 -0.60 7.02
CA LEU A 144 0.92 -0.31 5.74
C LEU A 144 1.40 0.97 5.04
N ALA A 145 2.06 1.89 5.76
CA ALA A 145 2.55 3.15 5.22
C ALA A 145 3.37 3.00 3.93
N PRO A 146 4.41 2.13 3.86
CA PRO A 146 5.19 1.98 2.62
C PRO A 146 4.33 1.49 1.45
N LEU A 147 3.37 0.58 1.67
CA LEU A 147 2.48 0.10 0.62
C LEU A 147 1.59 1.21 0.08
N ALA A 148 0.93 1.95 0.97
CA ALA A 148 -0.02 2.99 0.58
C ALA A 148 0.68 4.14 -0.18
N ARG A 149 1.91 4.48 0.23
CA ARG A 149 2.75 5.49 -0.44
C ARG A 149 3.23 4.99 -1.80
N ALA A 150 3.70 3.74 -1.89
CA ALA A 150 4.12 3.13 -3.16
C ALA A 150 2.97 3.07 -4.17
N ILE A 151 1.77 2.64 -3.75
CA ILE A 151 0.57 2.63 -4.62
C ILE A 151 0.30 4.03 -5.16
N LYS A 152 0.25 5.04 -4.27
CA LYS A 152 -0.03 6.41 -4.68
C LYS A 152 1.02 6.97 -5.64
N ALA A 153 2.29 6.61 -5.43
CA ALA A 153 3.37 7.03 -6.31
C ALA A 153 3.28 6.34 -7.68
N LEU A 154 2.98 5.04 -7.71
CA LEU A 154 2.85 4.27 -8.94
C LEU A 154 1.59 4.60 -9.75
N GLU A 155 0.56 5.17 -9.11
CA GLU A 155 -0.62 5.73 -9.79
C GLU A 155 -0.32 7.07 -10.49
N ALA A 156 0.86 7.67 -10.28
CA ALA A 156 1.24 8.92 -10.95
C ALA A 156 1.46 8.71 -12.45
N THR A 157 1.16 9.74 -13.25
CA THR A 157 1.17 9.68 -14.73
C THR A 157 2.57 9.52 -15.34
N ASN A 158 3.61 9.84 -14.60
CA ASN A 158 5.01 9.75 -15.03
C ASN A 158 5.73 8.48 -14.56
N THR A 159 4.99 7.53 -13.98
CA THR A 159 5.52 6.25 -13.51
C THR A 159 5.93 5.36 -14.67
N THR A 160 7.05 4.67 -14.51
CA THR A 160 7.61 3.69 -15.44
C THR A 160 7.70 2.29 -14.80
N ALA A 161 7.95 1.27 -15.62
CA ALA A 161 8.20 -0.09 -15.11
C ALA A 161 9.46 -0.18 -14.22
N SER A 162 10.42 0.74 -14.38
CA SER A 162 11.60 0.84 -13.51
C SER A 162 11.21 1.20 -12.08
N ASP A 163 10.31 2.17 -11.91
CA ASP A 163 9.86 2.64 -10.60
C ASP A 163 9.21 1.52 -9.78
N VAL A 164 8.55 0.56 -10.45
CA VAL A 164 7.92 -0.60 -9.80
C VAL A 164 8.94 -1.37 -8.96
N LEU A 165 10.11 -1.69 -9.52
CA LEU A 165 11.15 -2.42 -8.78
C LEU A 165 11.72 -1.56 -7.64
N VAL A 166 11.97 -0.27 -7.90
CA VAL A 166 12.47 0.68 -6.88
C VAL A 166 11.52 0.74 -5.69
N PHE A 167 10.22 0.88 -5.91
CA PHE A 167 9.24 0.92 -4.84
C PHE A 167 9.11 -0.40 -4.08
N TRP A 168 9.28 -1.55 -4.75
CA TRP A 168 9.34 -2.84 -4.07
C TRP A 168 10.57 -2.97 -3.16
N LEU A 169 11.74 -2.54 -3.63
CA LEU A 169 12.98 -2.54 -2.85
C LEU A 169 12.89 -1.58 -1.66
N ALA A 170 12.37 -0.36 -1.88
CA ALA A 170 12.17 0.62 -0.82
C ALA A 170 11.19 0.12 0.24
N LEU A 171 10.09 -0.53 -0.18
CA LEU A 171 9.13 -1.16 0.72
C LEU A 171 9.79 -2.29 1.52
N ALA A 172 10.55 -3.17 0.88
CA ALA A 172 11.22 -4.28 1.53
C ALA A 172 12.24 -3.78 2.56
N SER A 173 13.07 -2.80 2.20
CA SER A 173 14.03 -2.17 3.09
C SER A 173 13.37 -1.49 4.29
N HIS A 174 12.30 -0.72 4.05
CA HIS A 174 11.55 -0.05 5.12
C HIS A 174 10.96 -1.06 6.12
N LEU A 175 10.31 -2.11 5.60
CA LEU A 175 9.72 -3.13 6.45
C LEU A 175 10.78 -3.96 7.16
N ASP A 176 11.90 -4.29 6.52
CA ASP A 176 12.95 -5.04 7.19
C ASP A 176 13.59 -4.24 8.33
N HIS A 177 13.83 -2.93 8.11
CA HIS A 177 14.28 -2.04 9.18
C HIS A 177 13.26 -1.98 10.33
N LEU A 178 11.98 -1.75 10.01
CA LEU A 178 10.90 -1.68 11.01
C LEU A 178 10.79 -2.98 11.81
N LEU A 179 10.87 -4.13 11.14
CA LEU A 179 10.72 -5.46 11.76
C LEU A 179 11.97 -5.93 12.50
N SER A 180 13.11 -5.26 12.31
CA SER A 180 14.36 -5.51 13.04
C SER A 180 14.45 -4.71 14.35
N GLN A 181 13.57 -3.72 14.53
CA GLN A 181 13.50 -2.96 15.77
C GLN A 181 12.87 -3.79 16.90
N PRO A 182 13.23 -3.50 18.17
CA PRO A 182 12.62 -4.15 19.32
C PRO A 182 11.09 -3.98 19.41
N GLU A 183 10.40 -4.96 20.01
CA GLU A 183 8.93 -4.96 20.17
C GLU A 183 8.45 -3.83 21.08
N ASP A 184 9.23 -3.45 22.09
CA ASP A 184 8.94 -2.32 22.99
C ASP A 184 8.93 -0.97 22.26
N VAL A 185 9.68 -0.86 21.16
CA VAL A 185 9.74 0.36 20.34
C VAL A 185 8.60 0.38 19.31
N THR A 186 8.34 -0.73 18.64
CA THR A 186 7.42 -0.78 17.50
C THR A 186 6.01 -1.26 17.83
N GLY A 187 5.85 -2.00 18.93
CA GLY A 187 4.65 -2.76 19.24
C GLY A 187 4.39 -3.92 18.26
N ILE A 188 5.40 -4.32 17.47
CA ILE A 188 5.29 -5.42 16.50
C ILE A 188 5.93 -6.66 17.10
N SER A 189 5.12 -7.67 17.42
CA SER A 189 5.66 -8.93 17.92
C SER A 189 6.48 -9.67 16.85
N PRO A 190 7.52 -10.44 17.22
CA PRO A 190 8.30 -11.24 16.28
C PRO A 190 7.46 -12.21 15.45
N THR A 191 6.34 -12.69 16.01
CA THR A 191 5.40 -13.56 15.29
C THR A 191 4.61 -12.80 14.23
N LEU A 192 4.14 -11.58 14.55
CA LEU A 192 3.51 -10.71 13.56
C LEU A 192 4.51 -10.32 12.46
N GLY A 193 5.72 -9.94 12.83
CA GLY A 193 6.79 -9.58 11.90
C GLY A 193 7.11 -10.70 10.89
N ARG A 194 7.19 -11.95 11.36
CA ARG A 194 7.36 -13.11 10.46
C ARG A 194 6.20 -13.27 9.46
N LYS A 195 4.96 -13.07 9.89
CA LYS A 195 3.79 -13.14 8.99
C LYS A 195 3.81 -12.02 7.95
N VAL A 196 4.13 -10.80 8.36
CA VAL A 196 4.27 -9.64 7.47
C VAL A 196 5.35 -9.91 6.42
N ARG A 197 6.55 -10.32 6.86
CA ARG A 197 7.66 -10.67 5.95
C ARG A 197 7.28 -11.79 5.00
N GLY A 198 6.60 -12.84 5.48
CA GLY A 198 6.12 -13.95 4.66
C GLY A 198 5.16 -13.51 3.55
N ILE A 199 4.19 -12.64 3.86
CA ILE A 199 3.24 -12.09 2.87
C ILE A 199 3.98 -11.24 1.84
N VAL A 200 4.85 -10.33 2.28
CA VAL A 200 5.59 -9.41 1.40
C VAL A 200 6.52 -10.19 0.46
N ASN A 201 7.27 -11.15 0.97
CA ASN A 201 8.17 -11.98 0.16
C ASN A 201 7.41 -12.83 -0.85
N ALA A 202 6.29 -13.44 -0.45
CA ALA A 202 5.45 -14.21 -1.37
C ALA A 202 4.88 -13.32 -2.49
N ARG A 203 4.46 -12.10 -2.15
CA ARG A 203 3.92 -11.13 -3.13
C ARG A 203 5.00 -10.56 -4.04
N TYR A 204 6.20 -10.30 -3.52
CA TYR A 204 7.37 -9.90 -4.31
C TYR A 204 7.71 -10.99 -5.33
N LYS A 205 7.91 -12.23 -4.88
CA LYS A 205 8.23 -13.36 -5.75
C LYS A 205 7.20 -13.52 -6.87
N ALA A 206 5.91 -13.53 -6.52
CA ALA A 206 4.83 -13.74 -7.48
C ALA A 206 4.70 -12.63 -8.56
N PHE A 207 5.35 -11.48 -8.38
CA PHE A 207 5.15 -10.31 -9.27
C PHE A 207 6.43 -9.75 -9.86
N ILE A 208 7.55 -9.86 -9.17
CA ILE A 208 8.86 -9.46 -9.65
C ILE A 208 9.58 -10.68 -10.20
N ASP A 209 9.86 -11.70 -9.39
CA ASP A 209 10.64 -12.87 -9.82
C ASP A 209 9.91 -13.73 -10.86
N GLU A 210 8.59 -13.84 -10.76
CA GLU A 210 7.75 -14.60 -11.69
C GLU A 210 7.17 -13.73 -12.81
N ALA A 211 7.68 -12.50 -12.99
CA ALA A 211 7.24 -11.59 -14.04
C ALA A 211 7.63 -12.13 -15.43
N PRO A 212 6.75 -12.04 -16.44
CA PRO A 212 7.12 -12.41 -17.81
C PRO A 212 8.27 -11.54 -18.34
N ASN A 213 9.34 -12.21 -18.81
CA ASN A 213 10.52 -11.58 -19.43
C ASN A 213 11.27 -10.57 -18.53
N ASP A 214 11.19 -10.74 -17.20
CA ASP A 214 11.91 -9.91 -16.22
C ASP A 214 11.71 -8.40 -16.42
N ILE A 215 10.53 -7.99 -16.88
CA ILE A 215 10.30 -6.63 -17.39
C ILE A 215 10.68 -5.53 -16.39
N TYR A 216 10.41 -5.72 -15.10
CA TYR A 216 10.71 -4.73 -14.08
C TYR A 216 12.20 -4.60 -13.81
N PHE A 217 12.91 -5.73 -13.80
CA PHE A 217 14.37 -5.74 -13.66
C PHE A 217 15.04 -5.17 -14.91
N GLY A 218 14.60 -5.58 -16.10
CA GLY A 218 15.10 -5.04 -17.36
C GLY A 218 14.86 -3.53 -17.49
N ALA A 219 13.66 -3.06 -17.14
CA ALA A 219 13.35 -1.63 -17.15
C ALA A 219 14.21 -0.84 -16.16
N PHE A 220 14.43 -1.37 -14.96
CA PHE A 220 15.33 -0.78 -13.97
C PHE A 220 16.78 -0.72 -14.45
N TYR A 221 17.30 -1.82 -14.96
CA TYR A 221 18.67 -1.91 -15.47
C TYR A 221 18.93 -0.95 -16.65
N LEU A 222 17.94 -0.80 -17.53
CA LEU A 222 18.03 0.08 -18.70
C LEU A 222 17.73 1.55 -18.39
N ASN A 223 17.33 1.89 -17.17
CA ASN A 223 17.03 3.27 -16.80
C ASN A 223 18.30 3.99 -16.31
N PRO A 224 18.82 4.99 -17.05
CA PRO A 224 20.06 5.68 -16.67
C PRO A 224 19.95 6.41 -15.32
N ARG A 225 18.74 6.80 -14.91
CA ARG A 225 18.51 7.48 -13.61
C ARG A 225 18.77 6.54 -12.44
N GLU A 226 18.43 5.27 -12.58
CA GLU A 226 18.62 4.27 -11.53
C GLU A 226 20.05 3.75 -11.48
N LEU A 227 20.75 3.73 -12.62
CA LEU A 227 22.16 3.35 -12.69
C LEU A 227 23.06 4.30 -11.87
N SER A 228 22.71 5.58 -11.73
CA SER A 228 23.42 6.47 -10.80
C SER A 228 23.22 6.10 -9.33
N VAL A 229 22.04 5.57 -8.96
CA VAL A 229 21.76 5.13 -7.58
C VAL A 229 22.59 3.89 -7.25
N LEU A 230 22.67 2.91 -8.15
CA LEU A 230 23.51 1.72 -7.96
C LEU A 230 25.00 2.05 -7.80
N ARG A 231 25.51 3.00 -8.60
CA ARG A 231 26.93 3.44 -8.49
C ARG A 231 27.25 4.08 -7.14
N SER A 232 26.27 4.70 -6.48
CA SER A 232 26.46 5.24 -5.13
C SER A 232 26.44 4.17 -4.03
N LEU A 233 25.81 3.02 -4.28
CA LEU A 233 25.73 1.89 -3.35
C LEU A 233 26.94 0.93 -3.46
N THR A 234 27.66 0.92 -4.58
CA THR A 234 28.87 0.09 -4.78
C THR A 234 30.18 0.80 -4.43
N CYS A 235 30.13 1.98 -3.79
CA CYS A 235 31.30 2.73 -3.34
C CYS A 235 31.63 2.56 -1.83
N TYR A 236 31.20 1.46 -1.21
CA TYR A 236 31.63 1.07 0.14
C TYR A 236 32.23 -0.34 0.13
#